data_AF-A0A417YGK6-F1
#
_entry.id   AF-A0A417YGK6-F1
#
_cell.length_a   1.000
_cell.length_b   1.000
_cell.length_c   1.000
_cell.angle_alpha   90.00
_cell.angle_beta   90.00
_cell.angle_gamma   90.00
#
_symmetry.space_group_name_H-M   'P 1'
#
loop_
_entity.id
_entity.type
_entity.pdbx_description
1 polymer ?
#
loop_
_entity_poly.entity_id
_entity_poly.type
_entity_poly.pdbx_seq_one_letter_code
_entity_poly.pdbx_strand_id
1 'polypeptide(L)' 'MANGYVVNRTDGVSVIVSERKYREFIIPAEKAGGFIESIIPYIDMQEAIREYPWLEVFE' A
#
# COMPACT_ATOMS: atom_id res chain seq x y z
N MET A 1 1.82 17.29 0.81
CA MET A 1 1.81 16.13 -0.09
C MET A 1 1.69 14.90 0.78
N ALA A 2 0.72 14.04 0.50
CA ALA A 2 0.47 12.85 1.32
C ALA A 2 1.14 11.65 0.64
N ASN A 3 2.19 11.12 1.27
CA ASN A 3 2.90 9.95 0.78
C ASN A 3 2.07 8.69 1.04
N GLY A 4 2.15 7.73 0.14
CA GLY A 4 1.47 6.44 0.25
C GLY A 4 2.29 5.31 -0.36
N TYR A 5 1.76 4.11 -0.22
CA TYR A 5 2.35 2.90 -0.77
C TYR A 5 1.25 2.05 -1.40
N VAL A 6 1.51 1.50 -2.58
CA VAL A 6 0.75 0.37 -3.09
C VAL A 6 1.37 -0.88 -2.52
N VAL A 7 0.56 -1.69 -1.83
CA VAL A 7 0.97 -2.97 -1.26
C VAL A 7 0.24 -4.06 -2.03
N ASN A 8 0.99 -4.87 -2.76
CA ASN A 8 0.49 -6.05 -3.44
C ASN A 8 0.66 -7.25 -2.51
N ARG A 9 -0.44 -7.95 -2.26
CA ARG A 9 -0.48 -9.13 -1.40
C ARG A 9 -0.45 -10.40 -2.24
N THR A 10 0.07 -11.48 -1.67
CA THR A 10 0.22 -12.77 -2.37
C THR A 10 -1.11 -13.46 -2.70
N ASP A 11 -2.23 -12.97 -2.16
CA ASP A 11 -3.59 -13.42 -2.51
C ASP A 11 -4.17 -12.69 -3.73
N GLY A 12 -3.37 -11.83 -4.38
CA GLY A 12 -3.77 -11.05 -5.57
C GLY A 12 -4.50 -9.76 -5.23
N VAL A 13 -4.62 -9.40 -3.96
CA VAL A 13 -5.23 -8.14 -3.53
C VAL A 13 -4.18 -7.04 -3.47
N SER A 14 -4.49 -5.90 -4.08
CA SER A 14 -3.64 -4.72 -4.07
C SER A 14 -4.36 -3.57 -3.37
N VAL A 15 -3.67 -2.91 -2.45
CA VAL A 15 -4.23 -1.82 -1.64
C VAL A 15 -3.32 -0.60 -1.66
N ILE A 16 -3.91 0.59 -1.63
CA ILE A 16 -3.18 1.83 -1.34
C ILE A 16 -3.31 2.11 0.15
N VAL A 17 -2.18 2.32 0.81
CA VAL A 17 -2.12 2.71 2.22
C VAL A 17 -1.36 4.01 2.37
N SER A 18 -1.81 4.86 3.29
CA SER A 18 -1.04 6.05 3.69
C SER A 18 0.29 5.66 4.33
N GLU A 19 1.29 6.55 4.29
CA GLU A 19 2.59 6.32 4.95
C GLU A 19 2.44 5.96 6.44
N ARG A 20 1.46 6.56 7.12
CA ARG A 20 1.17 6.24 8.52
C ARG A 20 0.71 4.79 8.68
N LYS A 21 -0.29 4.36 7.91
CA LYS A 21 -0.81 2.98 7.96
C LYS A 21 0.24 1.97 7.53
N TYR A 22 1.06 2.31 6.54
CA TYR A 22 2.19 1.49 6.11
C TYR A 22 3.15 1.22 7.28
N ARG A 23 3.53 2.25 8.02
CA ARG A 23 4.42 2.11 9.19
C ARG A 23 3.77 1.38 10.36
N GLU A 24 2.48 1.62 10.61
CA GLU A 24 1.74 1.01 11.73
C GLU A 24 1.42 -0.48 11.51
N PHE A 25 1.07 -0.87 10.27
CA PHE A 25 0.51 -2.20 9.99
C PHE A 25 1.32 -3.04 9.01
N ILE A 26 1.87 -2.42 7.95
CA ILE A 26 2.52 -3.16 6.87
C ILE A 26 3.96 -3.55 7.23
N ILE A 27 4.76 -2.62 7.76
CA ILE A 27 6.15 -2.92 8.18
C ILE A 27 6.19 -4.05 9.23
N PRO A 28 5.35 -4.06 10.28
CA PRO A 28 5.33 -5.18 11.22
C PRO A 28 4.86 -6.48 10.58
N ALA A 29 3.86 -6.44 9.69
CA ALA A 29 3.36 -7.62 8.99
C ALA A 29 4.42 -8.23 8.07
N GLU A 30 5.14 -7.42 7.30
CA GLU A 30 6.26 -7.87 6.45
C GLU A 30 7.32 -8.60 7.28
N LYS A 31 7.70 -8.01 8.43
CA LYS A 31 8.68 -8.61 9.35
C LYS A 31 8.21 -9.91 9.99
N ALA A 32 6.89 -10.08 10.14
CA ALA A 32 6.29 -11.31 10.66
C ALA A 32 6.13 -12.41 9.59
N GLY A 33 6.61 -12.19 8.36
CA GLY A 33 6.42 -13.11 7.23
C GLY A 33 5.03 -13.00 6.60
N GLY A 34 4.42 -11.81 6.68
CA GLY A 34 3.11 -11.53 6.11
C GLY A 34 3.06 -11.70 4.59
N PHE A 35 1.84 -11.84 4.09
CA PHE A 35 1.48 -12.09 2.69
C PHE A 35 1.70 -10.87 1.78
N ILE A 36 2.90 -10.31 1.73
CA ILE A 36 3.26 -9.17 0.90
C ILE A 36 4.18 -9.65 -0.21
N GLU A 37 3.79 -9.40 -1.45
CA GLU A 37 4.54 -9.76 -2.64
C GLU A 37 5.43 -8.60 -3.11
N SER A 38 4.90 -7.38 -3.12
CA SER A 38 5.65 -6.18 -3.50
C SER A 38 5.06 -4.90 -2.91
N ILE A 39 5.92 -3.87 -2.80
CA ILE A 39 5.59 -2.56 -2.26
C ILE A 39 6.09 -1.49 -3.25
N ILE A 40 5.21 -0.57 -3.64
CA ILE A 40 5.54 0.53 -4.57
C ILE A 40 5.30 1.87 -3.85
N PRO A 41 6.33 2.70 -3.63
CA PRO A 41 6.17 4.01 -3.00
C PRO A 41 5.54 5.02 -3.97
N TYR A 42 4.62 5.84 -3.46
CA TYR A 42 3.99 6.94 -4.18
C TYR A 42 4.10 8.26 -3.42
N ILE A 43 4.46 9.32 -4.15
CA ILE A 43 4.63 10.67 -3.62
C ILE A 43 3.26 11.37 -3.47
N ASP A 44 2.29 10.99 -4.31
CA ASP A 44 0.92 11.49 -4.27
C ASP A 44 -0.10 10.34 -4.37
N MET A 45 -0.89 10.15 -3.31
CA MET A 45 -1.97 9.15 -3.30
C MET A 45 -3.04 9.41 -4.36
N GLN A 46 -3.32 10.67 -4.72
CA GLN A 46 -4.30 10.94 -5.78
C GLN A 46 -3.81 10.50 -7.15
N GLU A 47 -2.51 10.61 -7.40
CA GLU A 47 -1.87 10.09 -8.61
C GLU A 47 -1.96 8.56 -8.65
N ALA A 48 -1.67 7.89 -7.52
CA ALA A 48 -1.78 6.44 -7.41
C ALA A 48 -3.22 5.93 -7.68
N ILE A 49 -4.24 6.60 -7.11
CA ILE A 49 -5.65 6.26 -7.35
C ILE A 49 -6.02 6.45 -8.83
N ARG A 50 -5.49 7.49 -9.48
CA ARG A 50 -5.74 7.76 -10.89
C ARG A 50 -5.10 6.71 -11.80
N GLU A 51 -3.89 6.26 -11.48
CA GLU A 51 -3.16 5.25 -12.25
C GLU A 51 -3.76 3.85 -12.06
N TYR A 52 -4.27 3.56 -10.86
CA TYR A 52 -4.87 2.27 -10.50
C TYR A 52 -6.26 2.46 -9.87
N PRO A 53 -7.28 2.79 -10.68
CA PRO A 53 -8.63 3.09 -10.18
C PRO A 53 -9.35 1.87 -9.58
N TRP A 54 -8.78 0.67 -9.73
CA TRP A 54 -9.30 -0.59 -9.21
C TRP A 54 -8.75 -0.96 -7.83
N LEU A 55 -7.86 -0.14 -7.25
CA LEU A 55 -7.29 -0.40 -5.92
C LEU A 55 -8.27 -0.05 -4.79
N GLU A 56 -8.28 -0.88 -3.74
CA GLU A 56 -8.95 -0.52 -2.49
C GLU A 56 -8.05 0.43 -1.68
N VAL A 57 -8.62 1.59 -1.31
CA VAL A 57 -7.92 2.62 -0.54
C VAL A 57 -8.24 2.46 0.94
N PHE A 58 -7.20 2.32 1.75
CA PHE A 58 -7.31 2.26 3.21
C PHE A 58 -6.66 3.52 3.82
N GLU A 59 -7.49 4.48 4.23
CA GLU A 59 -7.08 5.68 5.00
C GLU A 59 -7.04 5.45 6.52
#